data_AF-A0A7W0N0C4-F1
#
_entry.id   AF-A0A7W0N0C4-F1
#
_cell.length_a   1.000
_cell.length_b   1.000
_cell.length_c   1.000
_cell.angle_alpha   90.00
_cell.angle_beta   90.00
_cell.angle_gamma   90.00
#
_symmetry.space_group_name_H-M   'P 1'
#
loop_
_entity.id
_entity.type
_entity.pdbx_description
1 polymer ?
#
loop_
_entity_poly.entity_id
_entity_poly.type
_entity_poly.pdbx_seq_one_letter_code
_entity_poly.pdbx_strand_id
1 'polypeptide(L)' 'MSTWEPVIGLEIHVQLKTRTKMFCRCEAGWGAEPNRRTCPVCLAHPGALPVPNGQAIEWTI' A
#
# COMPACT_ATOMS: atom_id res chain seq x y z
N MET A 1 44.95 -8.73 -1.40
CA MET A 1 43.73 -7.90 -1.59
C MET A 1 42.80 -8.64 -2.52
N SER A 2 41.50 -8.67 -2.23
CA SER A 2 40.49 -9.27 -3.11
C SER A 2 40.46 -8.55 -4.47
N THR A 3 40.33 -9.30 -5.58
CA THR A 3 40.22 -8.78 -6.95
C THR A 3 38.77 -8.53 -7.40
N TRP A 4 37.80 -8.70 -6.50
CA TRP A 4 36.37 -8.60 -6.80
C TRP A 4 35.68 -7.57 -5.91
N GLU A 5 34.65 -6.93 -6.47
CA GLU A 5 33.79 -5.94 -5.80
C GLU A 5 32.36 -6.48 -5.64
N PRO A 6 31.77 -6.45 -4.43
CA PRO A 6 30.39 -6.84 -4.24
C PRO A 6 29.43 -5.78 -4.78
N VAL A 7 28.47 -6.20 -5.62
CA VAL A 7 27.35 -5.36 -6.09
C VAL A 7 26.07 -5.86 -5.42
N ILE A 8 25.47 -5.02 -4.59
CA ILE A 8 24.31 -5.36 -3.76
C ILE A 8 23.16 -4.42 -4.08
N GLY A 9 21.99 -4.98 -4.41
CA GLY A 9 20.75 -4.24 -4.60
C GLY A 9 19.77 -4.54 -3.47
N LEU A 10 19.00 -3.53 -3.05
CA LEU A 10 17.93 -3.65 -2.06
C LEU A 10 16.60 -3.18 -2.67
N GLU A 11 15.53 -3.92 -2.38
CA GLU A 11 14.16 -3.53 -2.67
C GLU A 11 13.44 -3.30 -1.34
N ILE A 12 12.94 -2.08 -1.12
CA ILE A 12 12.37 -1.67 0.16
C ILE A 12 10.92 -1.27 -0.05
N HIS A 13 10.02 -1.89 0.70
CA HIS A 13 8.62 -1.50 0.77
C HIS A 13 8.35 -0.73 2.07
N VAL A 14 7.75 0.45 1.95
CA VAL A 14 7.33 1.28 3.09
C VAL A 14 5.81 1.44 3.07
N GLN A 15 5.17 1.08 4.17
CA GLN A 15 3.73 1.29 4.31
C GLN A 15 3.45 2.73 4.77
N LEU A 16 2.82 3.51 3.89
CA LEU A 16 2.37 4.86 4.22
C LEU A 16 1.30 4.81 5.32
N LYS A 17 1.51 5.58 6.40
CA LYS A 17 0.59 5.70 7.55
C LYS A 17 -0.63 6.59 7.27
N THR A 18 -1.23 6.43 6.09
CA THR A 18 -2.45 7.15 5.72
C THR A 18 -3.66 6.60 6.48
N ARG A 19 -4.73 7.39 6.64
CA ARG A 19 -5.95 6.95 7.32
C ARG A 19 -6.77 5.93 6.49
N THR A 20 -6.73 6.06 5.16
CA THR A 20 -7.51 5.22 4.23
C THR A 20 -6.60 4.54 3.21
N LYS A 21 -7.03 3.39 2.67
CA LYS A 21 -6.28 2.65 1.63
C LYS A 21 -6.03 3.50 0.38
N MET A 22 -5.11 3.04 -0.48
CA MET A 22 -4.68 3.77 -1.68
C MET A 22 -5.81 4.00 -2.70
N PHE A 23 -6.73 3.06 -2.85
CA PHE A 23 -7.74 3.09 -3.92
C PHE A 23 -9.19 3.08 -3.45
N CYS A 24 -9.43 3.08 -2.14
CA CYS A 24 -10.77 3.06 -1.56
C CYS A 24 -10.80 3.72 -0.18
N ARG A 25 -12.01 3.91 0.37
CA ARG A 25 -12.22 4.61 1.65
C ARG A 25 -12.11 3.72 2.90
N CYS A 26 -11.77 2.44 2.75
CA CYS A 26 -11.51 1.58 3.90
C CYS A 26 -10.35 2.11 4.73
N GLU A 27 -10.44 1.97 6.05
CA GLU A 27 -9.37 2.31 6.98
C GLU A 27 -8.08 1.52 6.66
N ALA A 28 -6.94 2.20 6.66
CA ALA A 28 -5.61 1.59 6.63
C ALA A 28 -5.09 1.53 8.07
N GLY A 29 -4.97 0.33 8.62
CA GLY A 29 -4.56 0.13 10.01
C GLY A 29 -4.58 -1.34 10.42
N TRP A 30 -4.07 -1.61 11.61
CA TRP A 30 -3.86 -2.97 12.14
C TRP A 30 -4.94 -3.37 13.16
N GLY A 31 -4.98 -4.67 13.50
CA GLY A 31 -5.76 -5.18 14.64
C GLY A 31 -7.28 -5.26 14.46
N ALA A 32 -7.80 -5.20 13.22
CA ALA A 32 -9.22 -5.44 12.98
C ALA A 32 -9.53 -6.93 12.83
N GLU A 33 -10.77 -7.31 13.15
CA GLU A 33 -11.32 -8.64 12.84
C GLU A 33 -11.20 -8.97 11.34
N PRO A 34 -11.13 -10.27 10.97
CA PRO A 34 -11.06 -10.70 9.59
C PRO A 34 -12.15 -10.06 8.73
N ASN A 35 -11.75 -9.54 7.57
CA ASN A 35 -12.62 -8.90 6.58
C ASN A 35 -13.43 -7.68 7.05
N ARG A 36 -13.20 -7.13 8.26
CA ARG A 36 -13.95 -5.98 8.77
C ARG A 36 -13.64 -4.65 8.07
N ARG A 37 -12.40 -4.44 7.61
CA ARG A 37 -11.95 -3.24 6.88
C ARG A 37 -11.89 -3.48 5.38
N THR A 38 -12.99 -3.96 4.80
CA THR A 38 -13.08 -4.31 3.38
C THR A 38 -14.25 -3.62 2.69
N CYS A 39 -14.21 -3.57 1.36
CA CYS A 39 -15.28 -3.05 0.50
C CYS A 39 -15.14 -3.67 -0.89
N PRO A 40 -16.12 -3.48 -1.80
CA PRO A 40 -16.06 -4.03 -3.15
C PRO A 40 -14.79 -3.71 -3.94
N VAL A 41 -14.19 -2.54 -3.73
CA VAL A 41 -12.95 -2.14 -4.43
C VAL A 41 -11.77 -2.99 -3.97
N CYS A 42 -11.52 -3.11 -2.66
CA CYS A 42 -10.36 -3.87 -2.18
C CYS A 42 -10.58 -5.38 -2.14
N LEU A 43 -11.81 -5.85 -2.42
CA LEU A 43 -12.14 -7.24 -2.67
C LEU A 43 -12.24 -7.57 -4.16
N ALA A 44 -11.97 -6.59 -5.04
CA ALA A 44 -12.03 -6.75 -6.49
C ALA A 44 -13.37 -7.31 -7.01
N HIS A 45 -14.50 -6.84 -6.45
CA HIS A 45 -15.81 -7.21 -6.97
C HIS A 45 -16.06 -6.63 -8.36
N PRO A 46 -16.82 -7.32 -9.22
CA PRO A 46 -17.18 -6.82 -10.55
C PRO A 46 -17.84 -5.44 -10.48
N GLY A 47 -17.37 -4.51 -11.32
CA GLY A 47 -17.91 -3.15 -11.41
C GLY A 47 -17.40 -2.16 -10.36
N ALA A 48 -16.56 -2.58 -9.41
CA ALA A 48 -15.95 -1.66 -8.45
C ALA A 48 -14.81 -0.85 -9.11
N LEU A 49 -14.79 0.46 -8.91
CA LEU A 49 -13.79 1.37 -9.50
C LEU A 49 -12.82 1.92 -8.43
N PRO A 50 -11.51 1.96 -8.71
CA PRO A 50 -10.52 2.54 -7.80
C PRO A 50 -10.53 4.09 -7.85
N VAL A 51 -10.29 4.72 -6.70
CA VAL A 51 -10.08 6.18 -6.59
C VAL A 51 -8.80 6.44 -5.80
N PRO A 52 -7.76 7.06 -6.40
CA PRO A 52 -6.48 7.31 -5.72
C PRO A 52 -6.62 8.16 -4.46
N ASN A 53 -5.81 7.84 -3.45
CA ASN A 53 -5.71 8.59 -2.21
C ASN A 53 -4.75 9.79 -2.41
N GLY A 54 -5.30 11.00 -2.36
CA GLY A 54 -4.52 12.23 -2.53
C GLY A 54 -3.39 12.39 -1.50
N GLN A 55 -3.61 11.99 -0.23
CA GLN A 55 -2.58 12.06 0.80
C GLN A 55 -1.44 11.07 0.53
N ALA A 56 -1.77 9.88 0.04
CA ALA A 56 -0.77 8.88 -0.31
C ALA A 56 0.11 9.37 -1.46
N ILE A 57 -0.47 10.03 -2.47
CA ILE A 57 0.26 10.63 -3.58
C ILE A 57 1.18 11.75 -3.07
N GLU A 58 0.64 12.68 -2.26
CA GLU A 58 1.40 13.80 -1.68
C GLU A 58 2.65 13.33 -0.92
N TRP A 59 2.57 12.21 -0.19
CA TRP A 59 3.71 11.67 0.57
C TRP A 59 4.75 10.93 -0.28
N THR A 60 4.47 10.74 -1.57
CA THR A 60 5.38 10.06 -2.53
C THR A 60 5.98 11.01 -3.57
N ILE A 61 5.70 12.30 -3.47
CA ILE A 61 6.31 13.37 -4.26
C ILE A 61 7.46 13.98 -3.45
#